data_AF-W2XYU4-F1
#
_entry.id   AF-W2XYU4-F1
#
_cell.length_a   1.000
_cell.length_b   1.000
_cell.length_c   1.000
_cell.angle_alpha   90.00
_cell.angle_beta   90.00
_cell.angle_gamma   90.00
#
_symmetry.space_group_name_H-M   'P 1'
#
loop_
_entity.id
_entity.type
_entity.pdbx_description
1 polymer ?
#
loop_
_entity_poly.entity_id
_entity_poly.type
_entity_poly.pdbx_seq_one_letter_code
_entity_poly.pdbx_strand_id
1 'polypeptide(L)'
;MARAANTVSLCYSHMEWGEDALRVFFAHMKNDQRGTRPRDPRHIYANPLMPAICPILAIGLYWLVYGVETSATHVFPGNDQYDRFRKALRRVLESTGMAGELERCGTNCDDI
;
A
#
# COMPACT_ATOMS: atom_id res chain seq x y z
N MET A 1 7.77 3.66 3.96
CA MET A 1 7.78 3.43 2.50
C MET A 1 7.99 1.94 2.21
N ALA A 2 7.27 1.39 1.25
CA ALA A 2 7.33 -0.01 0.81
C ALA A 2 7.11 -0.10 -0.70
N ARG A 3 7.59 -1.19 -1.33
CA ARG A 3 7.39 -1.43 -2.76
C ARG A 3 6.03 -2.09 -2.99
N ALA A 4 5.35 -1.76 -4.09
CA ALA A 4 4.06 -2.36 -4.43
C ALA A 4 4.10 -3.89 -4.45
N ALA A 5 5.18 -4.49 -4.99
CA ALA A 5 5.38 -5.94 -5.00
C ALA A 5 5.39 -6.59 -3.59
N ASN A 6 5.80 -5.84 -2.56
CA ASN A 6 5.73 -6.30 -1.17
C ASN A 6 4.34 -6.03 -0.55
N THR A 7 3.70 -4.92 -0.93
CA THR A 7 2.37 -4.52 -0.43
C THR A 7 1.26 -5.44 -0.92
N VAL A 8 1.32 -5.88 -2.18
CA VAL A 8 0.28 -6.75 -2.77
C VAL A 8 0.21 -8.14 -2.13
N SER A 9 1.30 -8.60 -1.51
CA SER A 9 1.37 -9.89 -0.82
C SER A 9 1.08 -9.79 0.68
N LEU A 10 0.58 -8.65 1.16
CA LEU A 10 0.19 -8.49 2.55
C LEU A 10 -0.91 -9.47 2.94
N CYS A 11 -0.76 -10.05 4.12
CA CYS A 11 -1.71 -10.92 4.76
C CYS A 11 -2.28 -10.23 5.98
N TYR A 12 -3.50 -10.58 6.38
CA TYR A 12 -4.10 -10.03 7.61
C TYR A 12 -3.27 -10.35 8.86
N SER A 13 -2.63 -11.53 8.89
CA SER A 13 -1.71 -11.93 9.97
C SER A 13 -0.42 -11.09 10.03
N HIS A 14 -0.15 -10.25 9.03
CA HIS A 14 0.97 -9.32 9.03
C HIS A 14 0.61 -7.95 9.60
N MET A 15 -0.64 -7.76 10.02
CA MET A 15 -1.16 -6.49 10.52
C MET A 15 -1.48 -6.63 12.00
N GLU A 16 -0.98 -5.71 12.80
CA GLU A 16 -1.35 -5.61 14.21
C GLU A 16 -1.61 -4.16 14.57
N TRP A 17 -2.46 -3.96 15.57
CA TRP A 17 -2.64 -2.65 16.18
C TRP A 17 -1.62 -2.53 17.33
N GLY A 18 -0.79 -1.48 17.34
CA GLY A 18 0.07 -1.17 18.49
C GLY A 18 0.12 0.32 18.81
N GLU A 19 -0.11 0.68 20.07
CA GLU A 19 -0.04 2.04 20.64
C GLU A 19 -0.99 3.05 19.98
N ASP A 20 -0.50 3.87 19.04
CA ASP A 20 -1.27 4.82 18.22
C ASP A 20 -1.19 4.56 16.69
N ALA A 21 -0.63 3.42 16.25
CA ALA A 21 -0.51 3.05 14.85
C ALA A 21 -0.98 1.63 14.49
N LEU A 22 -1.43 1.48 13.24
CA LEU A 22 -1.52 0.18 12.59
C LEU A 22 -0.12 -0.22 12.10
N ARG A 23 0.40 -1.32 12.64
CA ARG A 23 1.72 -1.88 12.32
C ARG A 23 1.58 -2.92 11.22
N VAL A 24 2.43 -2.83 10.20
CA VAL A 24 2.49 -3.78 9.09
C VAL A 24 3.87 -4.41 9.00
N PHE A 25 3.93 -5.75 9.09
CA PHE A 25 5.15 -6.52 9.00
C PHE A 25 5.34 -7.11 7.60
N PHE A 26 6.38 -6.69 6.89
CA PHE A 26 6.72 -7.30 5.61
C PHE A 26 7.55 -8.57 5.83
N ALA A 27 7.12 -9.69 5.24
CA ALA A 27 7.81 -10.98 5.38
C ALA A 27 9.22 -10.97 4.75
N HIS A 28 9.40 -10.24 3.64
CA HIS A 28 10.66 -10.16 2.91
C HIS A 28 11.14 -8.72 2.79
N MET A 29 12.40 -8.48 3.17
CA MET A 29 13.08 -7.19 2.98
C MET A 29 14.37 -7.40 2.19
N LYS A 30 14.60 -6.60 1.13
CA LYS A 30 15.77 -6.74 0.24
C LYS A 30 17.11 -6.59 0.97
N ASN A 31 17.12 -5.82 2.07
CA ASN A 31 18.30 -5.58 2.90
C ASN A 31 18.48 -6.63 4.01
N ASP A 32 17.66 -7.67 4.05
CA ASP A 32 17.78 -8.73 5.04
C ASP A 32 17.73 -10.11 4.37
N GLN A 33 18.71 -10.34 3.49
CA GLN A 33 18.82 -11.59 2.74
C GLN A 33 19.02 -12.82 3.63
N ARG A 34 19.57 -12.62 4.85
CA ARG A 34 19.78 -13.69 5.83
C ARG A 34 18.56 -13.90 6.74
N GLY A 35 17.58 -13.00 6.73
CA GLY A 35 16.39 -13.07 7.57
C GLY A 35 16.69 -12.93 9.07
N THR A 36 17.84 -12.37 9.42
CA THR A 36 18.33 -12.30 10.81
C THR A 36 17.94 -11.00 11.50
N ARG A 37 17.44 -10.00 10.77
CA ARG A 37 17.08 -8.73 11.36
C ARG A 37 15.69 -8.82 11.99
N PRO A 38 15.47 -8.14 13.13
CA PRO A 38 14.13 -7.92 13.65
C PRO A 38 13.23 -7.34 12.54
N ARG A 39 12.02 -7.87 12.41
CA ARG A 39 11.05 -7.35 11.43
C ARG A 39 10.47 -6.05 11.96
N ASP A 40 11.17 -4.95 11.69
CA ASP A 40 10.67 -3.63 12.05
C ASP A 40 9.36 -3.32 11.28
N PRO A 41 8.25 -3.05 11.98
CA PRO A 41 6.98 -2.77 11.33
C PRO A 41 7.03 -1.45 10.56
N ARG A 42 6.17 -1.32 9.55
CA ARG A 42 5.79 -0.01 9.01
C ARG A 42 4.55 0.47 9.74
N HIS A 43 4.69 1.59 10.43
CA HIS A 43 3.59 2.25 11.12
C HIS A 43 2.73 3.04 10.13
N ILE A 44 1.42 2.86 10.22
CA ILE A 44 0.39 3.60 9.48
C ILE A 44 -0.45 4.35 10.51
N TYR A 45 -0.47 5.67 10.41
CA TYR A 45 -1.19 6.55 11.33
C TYR A 45 -2.47 7.07 10.69
N ALA A 46 -3.48 7.33 11.52
CA ALA A 46 -4.68 8.01 11.06
C ALA A 46 -4.41 9.50 10.82
N ASN A 47 -5.05 10.06 9.79
CA ASN A 47 -5.12 11.51 9.56
C ASN A 47 -6.58 11.98 9.64
N PRO A 48 -7.14 12.18 10.84
CA PRO A 48 -8.54 12.56 11.00
C PRO A 48 -8.84 13.97 10.48
N LEU A 49 -7.84 14.86 10.41
CA LEU A 49 -8.01 16.23 9.93
C LEU A 49 -8.22 16.30 8.41
N MET A 50 -7.69 15.32 7.67
CA MET A 50 -7.86 15.23 6.23
C MET A 50 -8.26 13.79 5.82
N PRO A 51 -9.55 13.44 5.96
CA PRO A 51 -10.05 12.09 5.71
C PRO A 51 -9.73 11.58 4.30
N ALA A 52 -9.71 12.46 3.30
CA ALA A 52 -9.43 12.12 1.91
C ALA A 52 -8.04 11.48 1.69
N ILE A 53 -7.07 11.74 2.58
CA ILE A 53 -5.72 11.17 2.51
C ILE A 53 -5.41 10.29 3.74
N CYS A 54 -6.42 9.93 4.53
CA CYS A 54 -6.23 9.12 5.73
C CYS A 54 -6.10 7.63 5.35
N PRO A 55 -4.93 6.99 5.56
CA PRO A 55 -4.73 5.61 5.14
C PRO A 55 -5.55 4.62 5.97
N ILE A 56 -5.75 4.88 7.27
CA ILE A 56 -6.60 4.04 8.14
C ILE A 56 -8.05 4.06 7.65
N LEU A 57 -8.57 5.23 7.29
CA LEU A 57 -9.91 5.35 6.72
C LEU A 57 -10.01 4.64 5.37
N ALA A 58 -9.01 4.81 4.49
CA ALA A 58 -8.98 4.15 3.19
C ALA A 58 -8.99 2.62 3.31
N ILE A 59 -8.23 2.05 4.26
CA ILE A 59 -8.24 0.60 4.55
C ILE A 59 -9.62 0.16 5.07
N GLY A 60 -10.22 0.92 5.99
CA GLY A 60 -11.56 0.62 6.51
C GLY A 60 -12.64 0.63 5.41
N LEU A 61 -12.63 1.64 4.54
CA LEU A 61 -13.53 1.71 3.38
C LEU A 61 -13.31 0.53 2.42
N TYR A 62 -12.06 0.16 2.19
CA TYR A 62 -11.74 -1.01 1.38
C TYR A 62 -12.37 -2.29 1.96
N TRP A 63 -12.22 -2.53 3.27
CA TRP A 63 -12.84 -3.68 3.93
C TRP A 63 -14.37 -3.65 3.94
N LEU A 64 -14.98 -2.48 4.04
CA LEU A 64 -16.44 -2.35 3.95
C LEU A 64 -16.96 -2.68 2.54
N VAL A 65 -16.21 -2.33 1.49
CA VAL A 65 -16.61 -2.56 0.10
C VAL A 65 -16.33 -3.99 -0.35
N TYR A 66 -15.17 -4.54 0.00
CA TYR A 66 -14.72 -5.85 -0.49
C TYR A 66 -14.96 -7.00 0.51
N GLY A 67 -15.31 -6.68 1.76
CA GLY A 67 -15.44 -7.66 2.83
C GLY A 67 -14.09 -8.12 3.38
N VAL A 68 -14.12 -8.65 4.61
CA VAL A 68 -13.01 -9.41 5.21
C VAL A 68 -13.52 -10.83 5.38
N GLU A 69 -13.18 -11.71 4.44
CA GLU A 69 -13.54 -13.12 4.57
C GLU A 69 -12.68 -13.78 5.65
N THR A 70 -13.29 -14.57 6.53
CA THR A 70 -12.58 -15.31 7.58
C THR A 70 -11.52 -16.26 7.03
N SER A 71 -11.72 -16.76 5.80
CA SER A 71 -10.77 -17.62 5.07
C SER A 71 -9.74 -16.85 4.26
N ALA A 72 -9.88 -15.54 4.08
CA ALA A 72 -8.94 -14.76 3.28
C ALA A 72 -7.64 -14.57 4.06
N THR A 73 -6.55 -15.11 3.51
CA THR A 73 -5.21 -14.88 4.04
C THR A 73 -4.70 -13.49 3.64
N HIS A 74 -5.00 -13.07 2.41
CA HIS A 74 -4.46 -11.85 1.79
C HIS A 74 -5.39 -10.64 1.97
N VAL A 75 -4.80 -9.48 2.25
CA VAL A 75 -5.51 -8.20 2.31
C VAL A 75 -6.08 -7.82 0.95
N PHE A 76 -5.33 -8.09 -0.12
CA PHE A 76 -5.73 -7.83 -1.50
C PHE A 76 -5.91 -9.18 -2.23
N PRO A 77 -7.14 -9.69 -2.37
CA PRO A 77 -7.38 -11.01 -2.96
C PRO A 77 -7.21 -11.01 -4.49
N GLY A 78 -6.76 -12.14 -5.04
CA GLY A 78 -6.54 -12.36 -6.48
C GLY A 78 -5.07 -12.25 -6.90
N ASN A 79 -4.76 -12.61 -8.16
CA ASN A 79 -3.37 -12.82 -8.59
C ASN A 79 -2.73 -11.61 -9.29
N ASP A 80 -3.52 -10.65 -9.77
CA ASP A 80 -3.04 -9.53 -10.59
C ASP A 80 -3.00 -8.17 -9.87
N GLN A 81 -2.91 -8.16 -8.54
CA GLN A 81 -3.00 -6.92 -7.75
C GLN A 81 -1.94 -5.89 -8.12
N TYR A 82 -0.73 -6.35 -8.45
CA TYR A 82 0.35 -5.46 -8.89
C TYR A 82 -0.01 -4.76 -10.20
N ASP A 83 -0.50 -5.51 -11.18
CA ASP A 83 -0.88 -4.96 -12.49
C ASP A 83 -2.11 -4.05 -12.39
N ARG A 84 -3.07 -4.41 -11.53
CA ARG A 84 -4.22 -3.54 -11.20
C ARG A 84 -3.76 -2.20 -10.62
N PHE A 85 -2.86 -2.23 -9.64
CA PHE A 85 -2.29 -1.02 -9.06
C PHE A 85 -1.54 -0.20 -10.12
N ARG A 86 -0.69 -0.83 -10.93
CA ARG A 86 0.07 -0.18 -12.01
C ARG A 86 -0.87 0.52 -13.00
N LYS A 87 -1.93 -0.15 -13.45
CA LYS A 87 -2.92 0.43 -14.37
C LYS A 87 -3.67 1.61 -13.76
N ALA A 88 -4.05 1.51 -12.49
CA ALA A 88 -4.71 2.60 -11.77
C ALA A 88 -3.78 3.80 -11.60
N LEU A 89 -2.53 3.57 -11.20
CA LEU A 89 -1.51 4.62 -11.06
C LEU A 89 -1.26 5.33 -12.40
N ARG A 90 -1.06 4.56 -13.48
CA ARG A 90 -0.84 5.11 -14.83
C ARG A 90 -1.96 6.06 -15.25
N ARG A 91 -3.22 5.67 -15.04
CA ARG A 91 -4.39 6.54 -15.34
C ARG A 91 -4.37 7.85 -14.56
N VAL A 92 -3.88 7.84 -13.32
CA VAL A 92 -3.76 9.05 -12.50
C VAL A 92 -2.62 9.93 -13.01
N LEU A 93 -1.46 9.33 -13.33
CA LEU A 93 -0.30 10.05 -13.86
C LEU A 93 -0.57 10.68 -15.24
N GLU A 94 -1.37 10.01 -16.08
CA GLU A 94 -1.81 10.51 -17.39
C GLU A 94 -2.94 11.56 -17.29
N SER A 95 -3.49 11.82 -16.11
CA SER A 95 -4.53 12.84 -15.95
C SER A 95 -3.97 14.25 -16.20
N THR A 96 -4.77 15.15 -16.78
CA THR A 96 -4.32 16.49 -17.22
C THR A 96 -3.60 17.29 -16.14
N GLY A 97 -4.04 17.20 -14.88
CA GLY A 97 -3.39 17.87 -13.76
C GLY A 97 -2.04 17.26 -13.37
N MET A 98 -1.91 15.93 -13.41
CA MET A 98 -0.68 15.24 -13.02
C MET A 98 0.36 15.20 -14.12
N ALA A 99 -0.05 15.10 -15.38
CA ALA A 99 0.86 15.14 -16.52
C ALA A 99 1.66 16.45 -16.57
N GLY A 100 1.01 17.59 -16.31
CA GLY A 100 1.71 18.88 -16.22
C GLY A 100 2.67 18.96 -15.03
N GLU A 101 2.32 18.38 -13.88
CA GLU A 101 3.22 18.32 -12.73
C GLU A 101 4.42 17.41 -12.97
N LEU A 102 4.24 16.31 -13.69
CA LEU A 102 5.32 15.40 -14.10
C LEU A 102 6.31 16.10 -15.02
N GLU A 103 5.82 16.81 -16.03
CA GLU A 103 6.65 17.62 -16.93
C GLU A 103 7.41 18.71 -16.15
N ARG A 104 6.74 19.41 -15.22
CA ARG A 104 7.37 20.41 -14.35
C ARG A 104 8.49 19.80 -13.48
N CYS A 105 8.34 18.55 -13.07
CA CYS A 105 9.35 17.81 -12.30
C CYS A 105 10.41 17.12 -13.19
N GLY A 106 10.30 17.21 -14.52
CA GLY A 106 11.23 16.57 -15.46
C GLY A 106 11.17 15.04 -15.43
N THR A 107 10.01 14.45 -15.12
CA THR A 107 9.80 13.00 -15.03
C THR A 107 8.66 12.58 -15.95
N ASN A 108 8.76 11.42 -16.63
CA ASN A 108 7.66 10.89 -17.43
C ASN A 108 6.84 9.85 -16.66
N CYS A 109 5.63 9.55 -17.14
CA CYS A 109 4.80 8.49 -16.57
C CYS A 109 5.48 7.11 -16.59
N ASP A 110 6.27 6.82 -17.63
CA ASP A 110 6.96 5.53 -17.78
C ASP A 110 8.19 5.40 -16.85
N ASP A 111 8.62 6.50 -16.22
CA ASP A 111 9.73 6.51 -15.27
C ASP A 111 9.31 6.12 -13.83
N ILE A 112 8.00 5.96 -13.57
CA ILE A 112 7.39 5.69 -12.25
C ILE A 112 6.74 4.29 -12.21
#